data_AF-A0A1H2L824-F1
#
_entry.id   AF-A0A1H2L824-F1
#
_cell.length_a   1.000
_cell.length_b   1.000
_cell.length_c   1.000
_cell.angle_alpha   90.00
_cell.angle_beta   90.00
_cell.angle_gamma   90.00
#
_symmetry.space_group_name_H-M   'P 1'
#
loop_
_entity.id
_entity.type
_entity.pdbx_description
1 polymer ?
#
loop_
_entity_poly.entity_id
_entity_poly.type
_entity_poly.pdbx_seq_one_letter_code
_entity_poly.pdbx_strand_id
1 'polypeptide(L)'
;MSSRRSLAFPLSALLLFVFTSLSSSLLSAAPADDLLRLHQLRLATQKSLGDFYMYNGMEGDQRYARMIGESLQEGQAHLDGLGEMPGDASKALRAQLQTNWQSYRSGLQALMEAMRSQGFTDLQPVADLAENNQRIMAIGQELYQKIQQESGFSVPQLTQKSREQSLLMQNIALDYASRSASVGASFFGGGEERAIDELAGEFASKLNNLSAAQQNTPEINAALNSIGTKWRYIEKSLRNYNENTVPFLISKYSDSIIEGLEAVAAQYATSQH
;
A
#
# COMPACT_ATOMS: atom_id res chain seq x y z
N MET A 1 74.30 -8.68 -40.51
CA MET A 1 72.98 -9.26 -40.16
C MET A 1 72.90 -9.37 -38.63
N SER A 2 71.78 -8.92 -38.05
CA SER A 2 71.27 -9.07 -36.66
C SER A 2 72.20 -8.74 -35.48
N SER A 3 71.94 -7.65 -34.72
CA SER A 3 70.92 -7.49 -33.64
C SER A 3 71.30 -8.22 -32.34
N ARG A 4 71.64 -7.48 -31.26
CA ARG A 4 70.77 -7.14 -30.09
C ARG A 4 70.47 -8.39 -29.23
N ARG A 5 70.50 -8.41 -27.89
CA ARG A 5 70.58 -7.43 -26.79
C ARG A 5 70.72 -8.25 -25.49
N SER A 6 71.43 -7.69 -24.51
CA SER A 6 71.43 -8.09 -23.10
C SER A 6 70.06 -7.90 -22.46
N LEU A 7 69.69 -8.72 -21.47
CA LEU A 7 68.64 -8.42 -20.49
C LEU A 7 69.00 -9.10 -19.15
N ALA A 8 69.48 -8.28 -18.22
CA ALA A 8 69.40 -8.52 -16.79
C ALA A 8 68.06 -7.95 -16.29
N PHE A 9 67.40 -8.58 -15.32
CA PHE A 9 66.60 -7.89 -14.31
C PHE A 9 66.37 -8.77 -13.06
N PRO A 10 66.32 -8.20 -11.83
CA PRO A 10 66.16 -8.91 -10.55
C PRO A 10 64.81 -8.59 -9.87
N LEU A 11 64.72 -8.98 -8.58
CA LEU A 11 63.85 -8.49 -7.48
C LEU A 11 62.54 -9.23 -7.13
N SER A 12 62.57 -9.76 -5.90
CA SER A 12 61.57 -9.70 -4.83
C SER A 12 60.08 -9.58 -5.17
N ALA A 13 59.31 -10.58 -4.76
CA ALA A 13 57.88 -10.45 -4.50
C ALA A 13 57.57 -10.97 -3.09
N LEU A 14 57.47 -10.03 -2.14
CA LEU A 14 56.89 -10.23 -0.81
C LEU A 14 55.37 -10.09 -0.95
N LEU A 15 54.63 -11.20 -0.84
CA LEU A 15 53.17 -11.24 -0.94
C LEU A 15 52.56 -10.96 0.44
N LEU A 16 52.21 -9.69 0.70
CA LEU A 16 51.36 -9.28 1.81
C LEU A 16 49.89 -9.52 1.44
N PHE A 17 49.28 -10.54 2.03
CA PHE A 17 47.83 -10.75 2.00
C PHE A 17 47.14 -9.68 2.86
N VAL A 18 46.67 -8.60 2.22
CA VAL A 18 45.74 -7.66 2.85
C VAL A 18 44.33 -8.27 2.73
N PHE A 19 43.84 -8.85 3.82
CA PHE A 19 42.41 -9.14 3.97
C PHE A 19 41.67 -7.81 4.11
N THR A 20 41.18 -7.26 3.00
CA THR A 20 40.14 -6.23 3.04
C THR A 20 38.85 -6.90 3.50
N SER A 21 38.49 -6.70 4.76
CA SER A 21 37.12 -6.90 5.21
C SER A 21 36.20 -6.03 4.35
N LEU A 22 35.46 -6.65 3.42
CA LEU A 22 34.30 -6.00 2.83
C LEU A 22 33.29 -5.87 3.97
N SER A 23 33.23 -4.68 4.57
CA SER A 23 32.06 -4.30 5.35
C SER A 23 30.88 -4.33 4.40
N SER A 24 30.00 -5.32 4.56
CA SER A 24 28.67 -5.25 3.98
C SER A 24 27.97 -4.06 4.62
N SER A 25 28.05 -2.89 4.00
CA SER A 25 27.11 -1.82 4.27
C SER A 25 25.74 -2.43 3.98
N LEU A 26 24.97 -2.73 5.04
CA LEU A 26 23.53 -2.78 4.93
C LEU A 26 23.17 -1.44 4.28
N LEU A 27 22.77 -1.45 3.00
CA LEU A 27 22.17 -0.29 2.40
C LEU A 27 20.92 -0.04 3.25
N SER A 28 21.00 0.92 4.17
CA SER A 28 19.80 1.51 4.74
C SER A 28 18.96 1.92 3.55
N ALA A 29 17.73 1.41 3.46
CA ALA A 29 16.79 1.88 2.47
C ALA A 29 16.74 3.41 2.55
N ALA A 30 16.78 4.09 1.40
CA ALA A 30 16.65 5.53 1.42
C ALA A 30 15.29 5.88 2.06
N PRO A 31 15.16 6.97 2.84
CA PRO A 31 13.88 7.35 3.45
C PRO A 31 12.70 7.36 2.46
N ALA A 32 12.95 7.66 1.18
CA ALA A 32 11.97 7.57 0.10
C ALA A 32 11.38 6.15 -0.09
N ASP A 33 12.21 5.12 -0.03
CA ASP A 33 11.82 3.72 -0.19
C ASP A 33 11.00 3.24 1.02
N ASP A 34 11.42 3.60 2.24
CA ASP A 34 10.67 3.25 3.46
C ASP A 34 9.27 3.90 3.45
N LEU A 35 9.17 5.16 3.01
CA LEU A 35 7.90 5.84 2.85
C LEU A 35 7.03 5.17 1.77
N LEU A 36 7.61 4.73 0.65
CA LEU A 36 6.88 3.97 -0.36
C LEU A 36 6.38 2.63 0.18
N ARG A 37 7.24 1.86 0.85
CA ARG A 37 6.87 0.57 1.45
C ARG A 37 5.76 0.73 2.48
N LEU A 38 5.84 1.75 3.33
CA LEU A 38 4.81 2.01 4.33
C LEU A 38 3.47 2.40 3.71
N HIS A 39 3.49 3.17 2.63
CA HIS A 39 2.30 3.47 1.82
C HIS A 39 1.71 2.19 1.21
N GLN A 40 2.52 1.34 0.61
CA GLN A 40 2.09 0.08 0.00
C GLN A 40 1.55 -0.94 1.03
N LEU A 41 2.18 -1.02 2.22
CA LEU A 41 1.66 -1.80 3.35
C LEU A 41 0.24 -1.37 3.71
N ARG A 42 -0.04 -0.06 3.77
CA ARG A 42 -1.37 0.46 4.11
C ARG A 42 -2.41 0.09 3.04
N LEU A 43 -2.07 0.22 1.76
CA LEU A 43 -2.93 -0.24 0.66
C LEU A 43 -3.22 -1.74 0.78
N ALA A 44 -2.20 -2.57 0.97
CA ALA A 44 -2.35 -4.03 1.11
C ALA A 44 -3.18 -4.41 2.35
N THR A 45 -3.03 -3.68 3.46
CA THR A 45 -3.82 -3.89 4.69
C THR A 45 -5.31 -3.62 4.42
N GLN A 46 -5.67 -2.47 3.83
CA GLN A 46 -7.06 -2.17 3.52
C GLN A 46 -7.64 -3.10 2.44
N LYS A 47 -6.85 -3.42 1.41
CA LYS A 47 -7.25 -4.34 0.34
C LYS A 47 -7.59 -5.72 0.88
N SER A 48 -6.73 -6.29 1.75
CA SER A 48 -7.00 -7.60 2.36
C SER A 48 -8.28 -7.62 3.20
N LEU A 49 -8.64 -6.52 3.87
CA LEU A 49 -9.91 -6.42 4.59
C LEU A 49 -11.11 -6.28 3.64
N GLY A 50 -10.97 -5.49 2.57
CA GLY A 50 -12.00 -5.36 1.54
C GLY A 50 -12.28 -6.69 0.84
N ASP A 51 -11.21 -7.41 0.47
CA ASP A 51 -11.31 -8.74 -0.11
C ASP A 51 -11.89 -9.76 0.88
N PHE A 52 -11.66 -9.60 2.19
CA PHE A 52 -12.32 -10.40 3.20
C PHE A 52 -13.83 -10.17 3.25
N TYR A 53 -14.29 -8.92 3.18
CA TYR A 53 -15.73 -8.64 3.07
C TYR A 53 -16.33 -9.25 1.80
N MET A 54 -15.61 -9.18 0.67
CA MET A 54 -16.03 -9.85 -0.56
C MET A 54 -16.05 -11.38 -0.42
N TYR A 55 -15.05 -11.97 0.22
CA TYR A 55 -14.99 -13.40 0.52
C TYR A 55 -16.17 -13.85 1.37
N ASN A 56 -16.51 -13.06 2.40
CA ASN A 56 -17.62 -13.31 3.30
C ASN A 56 -18.98 -13.19 2.59
N GLY A 57 -19.22 -12.07 1.89
CA GLY A 57 -20.48 -11.79 1.21
C GLY A 57 -20.72 -12.61 -0.05
N MET A 58 -19.70 -13.27 -0.59
CA MET A 58 -19.78 -14.16 -1.76
C MET A 58 -19.60 -15.63 -1.38
N GLU A 59 -20.02 -16.01 -0.16
CA GLU A 59 -20.10 -17.39 0.32
C GLU A 59 -18.78 -18.17 0.17
N GLY A 60 -17.65 -17.51 0.40
CA GLY A 60 -16.34 -18.16 0.39
C GLY A 60 -15.72 -18.36 -1.01
N ASP A 61 -16.05 -17.52 -1.99
CA ASP A 61 -15.41 -17.54 -3.32
C ASP A 61 -13.87 -17.48 -3.22
N GLN A 62 -13.23 -18.55 -3.69
CA GLN A 62 -11.78 -18.77 -3.60
C GLN A 62 -10.93 -17.74 -4.33
N ARG A 63 -11.51 -16.95 -5.24
CA ARG A 63 -10.85 -15.79 -5.82
C ARG A 63 -10.42 -14.80 -4.74
N TYR A 64 -11.33 -14.44 -3.84
CA TYR A 64 -11.03 -13.47 -2.79
C TYR A 64 -10.09 -14.07 -1.73
N ALA A 65 -10.20 -15.37 -1.44
CA ALA A 65 -9.21 -16.05 -0.58
C ALA A 65 -7.77 -15.91 -1.11
N ARG A 66 -7.57 -16.04 -2.43
CA ARG A 66 -6.26 -15.83 -3.07
C ARG A 66 -5.81 -14.38 -2.96
N MET A 67 -6.68 -13.42 -3.28
CA MET A 67 -6.38 -11.99 -3.21
C MET A 67 -6.01 -11.54 -1.79
N ILE A 68 -6.69 -12.07 -0.76
CA ILE A 68 -6.32 -11.85 0.65
C ILE A 68 -4.90 -12.37 0.92
N GLY A 69 -4.60 -13.60 0.48
CA GLY A 69 -3.29 -14.21 0.63
C GLY A 69 -2.17 -13.39 -0.02
N GLU A 70 -2.40 -12.91 -1.25
CA GLU A 70 -1.49 -12.03 -1.98
C GLU A 70 -1.24 -10.72 -1.21
N SER A 71 -2.30 -10.02 -0.78
CA SER A 71 -2.15 -8.77 -0.04
C SER A 71 -1.51 -8.95 1.34
N LEU A 72 -1.75 -10.08 2.03
CA LEU A 72 -1.04 -10.39 3.27
C LEU A 72 0.45 -10.65 3.03
N GLN A 73 0.81 -11.33 1.94
CA GLN A 73 2.20 -11.56 1.58
C GLN A 73 2.90 -10.25 1.20
N GLU A 74 2.26 -9.41 0.37
CA GLU A 74 2.77 -8.09 -0.02
C GLU A 74 2.96 -7.19 1.19
N GLY A 75 1.95 -7.06 2.05
CA GLY A 75 2.03 -6.26 3.28
C GLY A 75 3.19 -6.71 4.18
N GLN A 76 3.34 -8.03 4.39
CA GLN A 76 4.47 -8.56 5.16
C GLN A 76 5.81 -8.20 4.51
N ALA A 77 5.94 -8.35 3.19
CA ALA A 77 7.16 -8.03 2.47
C ALA A 77 7.51 -6.52 2.55
N HIS A 78 6.51 -5.63 2.50
CA HIS A 78 6.73 -4.20 2.67
C HIS A 78 7.21 -3.85 4.08
N LEU A 79 6.58 -4.46 5.10
CA LEU A 79 6.93 -4.26 6.50
C LEU A 79 8.34 -4.79 6.83
N ASP A 80 8.68 -5.98 6.35
CA ASP A 80 10.01 -6.59 6.53
C ASP A 80 11.09 -5.83 5.76
N GLY A 81 10.72 -5.24 4.63
CA GLY A 81 11.60 -4.43 3.80
C GLY A 81 11.92 -3.03 4.36
N LEU A 82 11.30 -2.61 5.47
CA LEU A 82 11.62 -1.32 6.10
C LEU A 82 13.07 -1.32 6.63
N GLY A 83 13.83 -0.30 6.23
CA GLY A 83 15.22 -0.05 6.64
C GLY A 83 15.38 0.38 8.09
N GLU A 84 16.57 0.81 8.48
CA GLU A 84 16.79 1.36 9.82
C GLU A 84 16.00 2.67 9.98
N MET A 85 15.16 2.73 11.01
CA MET A 85 14.33 3.91 11.25
C MET A 85 15.18 5.10 11.71
N PRO A 86 14.95 6.31 11.16
CA PRO A 86 15.84 7.46 11.32
C PRO A 86 15.91 8.03 12.74
N GLY A 87 14.95 7.72 13.62
CA GLY A 87 14.93 8.21 15.00
C GLY A 87 14.18 7.29 15.95
N ASP A 88 14.23 7.61 17.25
CA ASP A 88 13.67 6.73 18.29
C ASP A 88 12.14 6.66 18.25
N ALA A 89 11.47 7.73 17.81
CA ALA A 89 10.01 7.70 17.66
C ALA A 89 9.60 6.80 16.48
N SER A 90 10.25 6.91 15.32
CA SER A 90 9.99 6.01 14.20
C SER A 90 10.35 4.55 14.52
N LYS A 91 11.42 4.28 15.29
CA LYS A 91 11.73 2.92 15.79
C LYS A 91 10.60 2.35 16.65
N ALA A 92 10.09 3.13 17.61
CA ALA A 92 9.02 2.69 18.48
C ALA A 92 7.72 2.42 17.71
N LEU A 93 7.36 3.30 16.77
CA LEU A 93 6.19 3.13 15.91
C LEU A 93 6.31 1.93 14.97
N ARG A 94 7.49 1.67 14.40
CA ARG A 94 7.74 0.45 13.61
C ARG A 94 7.48 -0.82 14.43
N ALA A 95 7.96 -0.88 15.67
CA ALA A 95 7.73 -2.04 16.54
C ALA A 95 6.24 -2.24 16.88
N GLN A 96 5.51 -1.15 17.12
CA GLN A 96 4.05 -1.20 17.31
C GLN A 96 3.34 -1.67 16.04
N LEU A 97 3.73 -1.17 14.87
CA LEU A 97 3.18 -1.56 13.59
C LEU A 97 3.37 -3.06 13.33
N GLN A 98 4.56 -3.61 13.63
CA GLN A 98 4.84 -5.03 13.52
C GLN A 98 3.92 -5.89 14.40
N THR A 99 3.69 -5.46 15.64
CA THR A 99 2.84 -6.18 16.60
C THR A 99 1.37 -6.17 16.15
N ASN A 100 0.86 -5.01 15.72
CA ASN A 100 -0.52 -4.87 15.24
C ASN A 100 -0.73 -5.63 13.92
N TRP A 101 0.23 -5.55 12.99
CA TRP A 101 0.20 -6.31 11.74
C TRP A 101 0.13 -7.82 11.97
N GLN A 102 0.96 -8.36 12.87
CA GLN A 102 0.91 -9.79 13.19
C GLN A 102 -0.44 -10.20 13.79
N SER A 103 -1.00 -9.37 14.67
CA SER A 103 -2.32 -9.59 15.25
C SER A 103 -3.43 -9.56 14.18
N TYR A 104 -3.34 -8.62 13.24
CA TYR A 104 -4.29 -8.48 12.13
C TYR A 104 -4.24 -9.69 11.20
N ARG A 105 -3.03 -10.08 10.78
CA ARG A 105 -2.81 -11.24 9.92
C ARG A 105 -3.35 -12.52 10.55
N SER A 106 -3.07 -12.75 11.84
CA SER A 106 -3.59 -13.92 12.56
C SER A 106 -5.11 -13.89 12.70
N GLY A 107 -5.70 -12.73 13.01
CA GLY A 107 -7.16 -12.57 13.09
C GLY A 107 -7.86 -12.84 11.76
N LEU A 108 -7.34 -12.27 10.67
CA LEU A 108 -7.88 -12.48 9.33
C LEU A 108 -7.77 -13.95 8.90
N GLN A 109 -6.63 -14.61 9.15
CA GLN A 109 -6.48 -16.03 8.86
C GLN A 109 -7.45 -16.90 9.66
N ALA A 110 -7.70 -16.58 10.93
CA ALA A 110 -8.68 -17.29 11.76
C ALA A 110 -10.12 -17.12 11.22
N LEU A 111 -10.47 -15.92 10.77
CA LEU A 111 -11.77 -15.64 10.14
C LEU A 111 -11.94 -16.38 8.81
N MET A 112 -10.90 -16.44 7.97
CA MET A 112 -10.92 -17.21 6.73
C MET A 112 -11.11 -18.71 7.02
N GLU A 113 -10.43 -19.24 8.05
CA GLU A 113 -10.57 -20.64 8.45
C GLU A 113 -11.97 -20.93 9.03
N ALA A 114 -12.54 -20.02 9.81
CA ALA A 114 -13.91 -20.14 10.30
C ALA A 114 -14.92 -20.20 9.14
N MET A 115 -14.83 -19.28 8.18
CA MET A 115 -15.66 -19.32 6.97
C MET A 115 -15.49 -20.63 6.19
N ARG A 116 -14.26 -21.10 6.01
CA ARG A 116 -13.97 -22.36 5.29
C ARG A 116 -14.52 -23.60 5.99
N SER A 117 -14.45 -23.64 7.31
CA SER A 117 -14.81 -24.83 8.12
C SER A 117 -16.28 -24.85 8.55
N GLN A 118 -16.89 -23.68 8.76
CA GLN A 118 -18.22 -23.52 9.33
C GLN A 118 -19.22 -22.89 8.36
N GLY A 119 -18.74 -22.22 7.30
CA GLY A 119 -19.59 -21.51 6.32
C GLY A 119 -20.05 -20.12 6.77
N PHE A 120 -19.61 -19.65 7.93
CA PHE A 120 -19.94 -18.31 8.44
C PHE A 120 -18.83 -17.77 9.36
N THR A 121 -18.91 -16.48 9.69
CA THR A 121 -18.07 -15.84 10.70
C THR A 121 -18.94 -15.06 11.68
N ASP A 122 -18.56 -15.06 12.95
CA ASP A 122 -19.23 -14.24 13.97
C ASP A 122 -18.95 -12.74 13.75
N LEU A 123 -19.89 -11.88 14.19
CA LEU A 123 -19.80 -10.43 13.98
C LEU A 123 -18.66 -9.79 14.79
N GLN A 124 -18.44 -10.22 16.03
CA GLN A 124 -17.46 -9.59 16.92
C GLN A 124 -16.03 -9.75 16.41
N PRO A 125 -15.55 -10.95 16.00
CA PRO A 125 -14.19 -11.08 15.45
C PRO A 125 -13.96 -10.28 14.16
N VAL A 126 -15.02 -10.07 13.35
CA VAL A 126 -14.96 -9.20 12.16
C VAL A 126 -14.80 -7.73 12.57
N ALA A 127 -15.56 -7.28 13.57
CA ALA A 127 -15.43 -5.92 14.12
C ALA A 127 -14.05 -5.68 14.74
N ASP A 128 -13.52 -6.66 15.51
CA ASP A 128 -12.18 -6.59 16.09
C ASP A 128 -11.09 -6.50 15.00
N LEU A 129 -11.28 -7.23 13.88
CA LEU A 129 -10.37 -7.16 12.74
C LEU A 129 -10.39 -5.77 12.09
N ALA A 130 -11.59 -5.19 11.91
CA ALA A 130 -11.76 -3.84 11.35
C ALA A 130 -11.12 -2.78 12.26
N GLU A 131 -11.29 -2.87 13.57
CA GLU A 131 -10.63 -1.96 14.52
C GLU A 131 -9.10 -2.09 14.44
N ASN A 132 -8.58 -3.31 14.35
CA ASN A 132 -7.15 -3.53 14.21
C ASN A 132 -6.60 -2.96 12.88
N ASN A 133 -7.37 -3.09 11.78
CA ASN A 133 -7.04 -2.42 10.52
C ASN A 133 -6.93 -0.90 10.70
N GLN A 134 -7.90 -0.26 11.36
CA GLN A 134 -7.86 1.18 11.65
C GLN A 134 -6.64 1.57 12.48
N ARG A 135 -6.26 0.76 13.49
CA ARG A 135 -5.04 0.99 14.29
C ARG A 135 -3.77 0.90 13.44
N ILE A 136 -3.66 -0.09 12.56
CA ILE A 136 -2.53 -0.21 11.61
C ILE A 136 -2.46 1.02 10.71
N MET A 137 -3.60 1.50 10.20
CA MET A 137 -3.67 2.68 9.35
C MET A 137 -3.21 3.95 10.08
N ALA A 138 -3.62 4.12 11.35
CA ALA A 138 -3.21 5.25 12.18
C ALA A 138 -1.71 5.21 12.51
N ILE A 139 -1.20 4.08 13.00
CA ILE A 139 0.23 3.90 13.32
C ILE A 139 1.08 4.07 12.05
N GLY A 140 0.64 3.51 10.93
CA GLY A 140 1.34 3.65 9.65
C GLY A 140 1.40 5.09 9.16
N GLN A 141 0.33 5.87 9.35
CA GLN A 141 0.33 7.30 9.02
C GLN A 141 1.27 8.10 9.94
N GLU A 142 1.28 7.80 11.23
CA GLU A 142 2.17 8.47 12.19
C GLU A 142 3.64 8.13 11.92
N LEU A 143 3.94 6.85 11.66
CA LEU A 143 5.28 6.40 11.27
C LEU A 143 5.74 7.10 9.99
N TYR A 144 4.87 7.22 8.98
CA TYR A 144 5.18 7.92 7.73
C TYR A 144 5.57 9.39 7.98
N GLN A 145 4.85 10.07 8.87
CA GLN A 145 5.17 11.44 9.26
C GLN A 145 6.49 11.52 10.05
N LYS A 146 6.72 10.58 10.97
CA LYS A 146 7.95 10.55 11.77
C LYS A 146 9.20 10.25 10.95
N ILE A 147 9.12 9.33 9.98
CA ILE A 147 10.22 9.09 9.04
C ILE A 147 10.58 10.38 8.30
N GLN A 148 9.61 11.13 7.77
CA GLN A 148 9.90 12.41 7.09
C GLN A 148 10.51 13.45 8.04
N GLN A 149 9.98 13.58 9.26
CA GLN A 149 10.49 14.53 10.26
C GLN A 149 11.92 14.22 10.72
N GLU A 150 12.20 12.95 11.04
CA GLU A 150 13.47 12.53 11.62
C GLU A 150 14.57 12.33 10.57
N SER A 151 14.23 11.95 9.34
CA SER A 151 15.20 11.83 8.23
C SER A 151 15.50 13.16 7.53
N GLY A 152 14.63 14.16 7.67
CA GLY A 152 14.68 15.41 6.90
C GLY A 152 14.29 15.26 5.43
N PHE A 153 13.90 14.07 4.98
CA PHE A 153 13.39 13.84 3.63
C PHE A 153 11.87 14.07 3.57
N SER A 154 11.41 14.82 2.56
CA SER A 154 9.98 15.00 2.29
C SER A 154 9.63 14.37 0.95
N VAL A 155 8.51 13.63 0.90
CA VAL A 155 7.98 13.14 -0.37
C VAL A 155 7.57 14.34 -1.23
N PRO A 156 7.89 14.35 -2.54
CA PRO A 156 7.47 15.43 -3.42
C PRO A 156 5.95 15.56 -3.47
N GLN A 157 5.44 16.80 -3.55
CA GLN A 157 4.04 17.09 -3.29
C GLN A 157 3.06 16.33 -4.20
N LEU A 158 3.35 16.24 -5.50
CA LEU A 158 2.47 15.54 -6.45
C LEU A 158 2.50 14.02 -6.27
N THR A 159 3.67 13.46 -5.93
CA THR A 159 3.81 12.06 -5.53
C THR A 159 2.95 11.78 -4.30
N GLN A 160 3.05 12.62 -3.26
CA GLN A 160 2.25 12.47 -2.05
C GLN A 160 0.75 12.58 -2.34
N LYS A 161 0.31 13.57 -3.12
CA LYS A 161 -1.12 13.70 -3.50
C LYS A 161 -1.65 12.48 -4.25
N SER A 162 -0.85 11.89 -5.14
CA SER A 162 -1.25 10.69 -5.88
C SER A 162 -1.36 9.46 -4.96
N ARG A 163 -0.44 9.30 -4.00
CA ARG A 163 -0.49 8.26 -2.96
C ARG A 163 -1.69 8.43 -2.01
N GLU A 164 -1.96 9.65 -1.56
CA GLU A 164 -3.13 9.93 -0.73
C GLU A 164 -4.43 9.62 -1.49
N GLN A 165 -4.45 9.89 -2.80
CA GLN A 165 -5.58 9.58 -3.65
C GLN A 165 -5.81 8.08 -3.83
N SER A 166 -4.75 7.26 -3.92
CA SER A 166 -4.89 5.80 -4.00
C SER A 166 -5.41 5.22 -2.69
N LEU A 167 -4.94 5.70 -1.54
CA LEU A 167 -5.49 5.33 -0.23
C LEU A 167 -6.97 5.72 -0.09
N LEU A 168 -7.37 6.89 -0.59
CA LEU A 168 -8.78 7.30 -0.58
C LEU A 168 -9.65 6.37 -1.44
N MET A 169 -9.20 5.98 -2.63
CA MET A 169 -9.92 5.01 -3.46
C MET A 169 -10.05 3.66 -2.75
N GLN A 170 -8.97 3.20 -2.11
CA GLN A 170 -8.97 1.94 -1.37
C GLN A 170 -9.93 1.98 -0.17
N ASN A 171 -10.01 3.11 0.53
CA ASN A 171 -10.98 3.32 1.62
C ASN A 171 -12.42 3.24 1.10
N ILE A 172 -12.73 3.95 0.01
CA ILE A 172 -14.06 3.90 -0.62
C ILE A 172 -14.43 2.45 -1.02
N ALA A 173 -13.49 1.69 -1.58
CA ALA A 173 -13.71 0.30 -1.96
C ALA A 173 -13.95 -0.60 -0.74
N LEU A 174 -13.20 -0.40 0.34
CA LEU A 174 -13.35 -1.09 1.61
C LEU A 174 -14.74 -0.84 2.22
N ASP A 175 -15.15 0.42 2.33
CA ASP A 175 -16.44 0.81 2.90
C ASP A 175 -17.60 0.24 2.08
N TYR A 176 -17.48 0.28 0.76
CA TYR A 176 -18.48 -0.30 -0.15
C TYR A 176 -18.58 -1.83 0.01
N ALA A 177 -17.45 -2.53 0.14
CA ALA A 177 -17.42 -3.97 0.33
C ALA A 177 -18.00 -4.37 1.69
N SER A 178 -17.63 -3.66 2.77
CA SER A 178 -18.17 -3.84 4.12
C SER A 178 -19.69 -3.72 4.15
N ARG A 179 -20.23 -2.67 3.51
CA ARG A 179 -21.68 -2.45 3.37
C ARG A 179 -22.35 -3.55 2.55
N SER A 180 -21.72 -3.97 1.45
CA SER A 180 -22.28 -5.01 0.57
C SER A 180 -22.30 -6.39 1.24
N ALA A 181 -21.36 -6.66 2.15
CA ALA A 181 -21.31 -7.90 2.94
C ALA A 181 -22.19 -7.87 4.19
N SER A 182 -22.68 -6.70 4.61
CA SER A 182 -23.55 -6.55 5.78
C SER A 182 -24.93 -7.16 5.50
N VAL A 183 -25.43 -8.00 6.42
CA VAL A 183 -26.77 -8.62 6.32
C VAL A 183 -27.73 -7.95 7.31
N GLY A 184 -28.83 -7.39 6.81
CA GLY A 184 -29.87 -6.77 7.66
C GLY A 184 -29.44 -5.45 8.33
N ALA A 185 -29.85 -5.23 9.58
CA ALA A 185 -29.49 -4.04 10.37
C ALA A 185 -28.10 -4.13 11.04
N SER A 186 -27.40 -5.24 10.87
CA SER A 186 -26.06 -5.49 11.40
C SER A 186 -25.02 -4.88 10.48
N PHE A 187 -24.83 -3.56 10.59
CA PHE A 187 -23.76 -2.86 9.89
C PHE A 187 -22.42 -3.12 10.57
N PHE A 188 -21.42 -3.57 9.81
CA PHE A 188 -20.07 -3.86 10.31
C PHE A 188 -19.25 -2.59 10.65
N GLY A 189 -19.76 -1.38 10.39
CA GLY A 189 -19.06 -0.12 10.67
C GLY A 189 -19.57 0.59 11.94
N GLY A 190 -18.73 0.62 12.97
CA GLY A 190 -18.96 1.48 14.13
C GLY A 190 -18.63 2.94 13.82
N GLY A 191 -19.59 3.84 14.07
CA GLY A 191 -19.38 5.27 14.38
C GLY A 191 -18.99 6.22 13.25
N GLU A 192 -19.81 7.27 13.02
CA GLU A 192 -19.56 8.48 12.19
C GLU A 192 -18.71 8.28 10.92
N GLU A 193 -18.92 7.18 10.21
CA GLU A 193 -18.26 6.96 8.93
C GLU A 193 -18.84 7.94 7.91
N ARG A 194 -17.96 8.77 7.31
CA ARG A 194 -18.35 9.68 6.23
C ARG A 194 -19.03 8.89 5.13
N ALA A 195 -20.13 9.43 4.61
CA ALA A 195 -20.91 8.72 3.62
C ALA A 195 -20.10 8.51 2.33
N ILE A 196 -20.27 7.35 1.67
CA ILE A 196 -19.49 6.98 0.48
C ILE A 196 -19.63 8.01 -0.65
N ASP A 197 -20.77 8.70 -0.75
CA ASP A 197 -21.00 9.77 -1.72
C ASP A 197 -20.18 11.04 -1.42
N GLU A 198 -19.93 11.37 -0.15
CA GLU A 198 -19.00 12.43 0.25
C GLU A 198 -17.56 12.06 -0.10
N LEU A 199 -17.14 10.83 0.22
CA LEU A 199 -15.80 10.32 -0.11
C LEU A 199 -15.59 10.29 -1.63
N ALA A 200 -16.62 9.89 -2.39
CA ALA A 200 -16.60 9.93 -3.85
C ALA A 200 -16.46 11.36 -4.40
N GLY A 201 -17.16 12.32 -3.79
CA GLY A 201 -17.01 13.74 -4.12
C GLY A 201 -15.59 14.25 -3.86
N GLU A 202 -15.00 13.89 -2.72
CA GLU A 202 -13.62 14.22 -2.39
C GLU A 202 -12.63 13.60 -3.38
N PHE A 203 -12.80 12.31 -3.70
CA PHE A 203 -11.98 11.63 -4.67
C PHE A 203 -12.02 12.35 -6.03
N ALA A 204 -13.21 12.65 -6.55
CA ALA A 204 -13.36 13.37 -7.82
C ALA A 204 -12.66 14.74 -7.79
N SER A 205 -12.80 15.50 -6.71
CA SER A 205 -12.15 16.80 -6.53
C SER A 205 -10.62 16.70 -6.56
N LYS A 206 -10.05 15.78 -5.78
CA LYS A 206 -8.60 15.56 -5.73
C LYS A 206 -8.03 15.04 -7.05
N LEU A 207 -8.76 14.19 -7.77
CA LEU A 207 -8.36 13.72 -9.10
C LEU A 207 -8.32 14.88 -10.10
N ASN A 208 -9.29 15.79 -10.07
CA ASN A 208 -9.27 17.00 -10.91
C ASN A 208 -8.06 17.90 -10.59
N ASN A 209 -7.70 18.03 -9.31
CA ASN A 209 -6.52 18.79 -8.90
C ASN A 209 -5.21 18.17 -9.41
N LEU A 210 -5.08 16.85 -9.43
CA LEU A 210 -3.93 16.16 -10.03
C LEU A 210 -3.89 16.38 -11.54
N SER A 211 -5.02 16.25 -12.23
CA SER A 211 -5.13 16.47 -13.68
C SER A 211 -4.81 17.91 -14.11
N ALA A 212 -5.00 18.89 -13.22
CA ALA A 212 -4.71 20.30 -13.49
C ALA A 212 -3.26 20.71 -13.18
N ALA A 213 -2.41 19.82 -12.69
CA ALA A 213 -1.04 20.15 -12.33
C ALA A 213 -0.20 20.50 -13.59
N GLN A 214 0.45 21.66 -13.57
CA GLN A 214 1.27 22.16 -14.69
C GLN A 214 2.50 21.29 -14.98
N GLN A 215 2.93 20.51 -13.99
CA GLN A 215 4.07 19.60 -14.05
C GLN A 215 3.74 18.28 -14.76
N ASN A 216 2.49 18.07 -15.20
CA ASN A 216 2.10 16.84 -15.87
C ASN A 216 2.73 16.74 -17.26
N THR A 217 3.46 15.65 -17.50
CA THR A 217 3.90 15.28 -18.85
C THR A 217 2.72 14.74 -19.68
N PRO A 218 2.86 14.58 -21.01
CA PRO A 218 1.84 13.92 -21.83
C PRO A 218 1.47 12.53 -21.32
N GLU A 219 2.44 11.76 -20.82
CA GLU A 219 2.25 10.41 -20.28
C GLU A 219 1.42 10.43 -18.98
N ILE A 220 1.74 11.34 -18.05
CA ILE A 220 0.98 11.53 -16.82
C ILE A 220 -0.46 11.95 -17.13
N ASN A 221 -0.65 12.89 -18.06
CA ASN A 221 -1.98 13.31 -18.49
C ASN A 221 -2.79 12.15 -19.11
N ALA A 222 -2.15 11.31 -19.93
CA ALA A 222 -2.81 10.12 -20.49
C ALA A 222 -3.23 9.13 -19.40
N ALA A 223 -2.37 8.88 -18.41
CA ALA A 223 -2.69 8.02 -17.26
C ALA A 223 -3.86 8.58 -16.43
N LEU A 224 -3.83 9.87 -16.08
CA LEU A 224 -4.91 10.54 -15.33
C LEU A 224 -6.24 10.55 -16.10
N ASN A 225 -6.21 10.72 -17.43
CA ASN A 225 -7.41 10.61 -18.27
C ASN A 225 -7.99 9.18 -18.27
N SER A 226 -7.14 8.16 -18.29
CA SER A 226 -7.57 6.76 -18.16
C SER A 226 -8.21 6.50 -16.80
N ILE A 227 -7.59 6.98 -15.71
CA ILE A 227 -8.15 6.92 -14.36
C ILE A 227 -9.51 7.61 -14.30
N GLY A 228 -9.62 8.84 -14.82
CA GLY A 228 -10.87 9.60 -14.84
C GLY A 228 -11.99 8.92 -15.64
N THR A 229 -11.66 8.15 -16.67
CA THR A 229 -12.64 7.35 -17.43
C THR A 229 -13.16 6.17 -16.61
N LYS A 230 -12.27 5.45 -15.91
CA LYS A 230 -12.65 4.37 -14.99
C LYS A 230 -13.48 4.88 -13.82
N TRP A 231 -13.07 6.00 -13.23
CA TRP A 231 -13.78 6.66 -12.13
C TRP A 231 -15.24 6.96 -12.52
N ARG A 232 -15.45 7.62 -13.66
CA ARG A 232 -16.80 7.96 -14.15
C ARG A 232 -17.70 6.73 -14.34
N TYR A 233 -17.12 5.56 -14.60
CA TYR A 233 -17.88 4.33 -14.75
C TYR A 233 -18.48 3.84 -13.42
N ILE A 234 -17.77 4.01 -12.31
CA ILE A 234 -18.20 3.55 -10.99
C ILE A 234 -18.82 4.63 -10.11
N GLU A 235 -18.58 5.92 -10.42
CA GLU A 235 -19.01 7.05 -9.59
C GLU A 235 -20.51 7.02 -9.28
N LYS A 236 -21.36 6.71 -10.28
CA LYS A 236 -22.81 6.65 -10.05
C LYS A 236 -23.18 5.55 -9.05
N SER A 237 -22.57 4.39 -9.13
CA SER A 237 -22.81 3.28 -8.20
C SER A 237 -22.32 3.61 -6.79
N LEU A 238 -21.21 4.33 -6.67
CA LEU A 238 -20.70 4.81 -5.38
C LEU A 238 -21.60 5.87 -4.77
N ARG A 239 -22.15 6.80 -5.56
CA ARG A 239 -23.08 7.84 -5.06
C ARG A 239 -24.45 7.26 -4.68
N ASN A 240 -24.86 6.18 -5.31
CA ASN A 240 -26.12 5.49 -5.03
C ASN A 240 -25.86 4.13 -4.35
N TYR A 241 -24.90 4.08 -3.42
CA TYR A 241 -24.44 2.84 -2.79
C TYR A 241 -25.53 2.07 -2.02
N ASN A 242 -26.63 2.74 -1.68
CA ASN A 242 -27.81 2.13 -1.05
C ASN A 242 -28.77 1.47 -2.06
N GLU A 243 -28.56 1.64 -3.36
CA GLU A 243 -29.43 1.13 -4.43
C GLU A 243 -28.65 0.15 -5.32
N ASN A 244 -29.13 -1.09 -5.47
CA ASN A 244 -28.58 -2.11 -6.37
C ASN A 244 -27.04 -2.25 -6.27
N THR A 245 -26.57 -2.93 -5.22
CA THR A 245 -25.15 -3.08 -4.93
C THR A 245 -24.41 -3.86 -6.04
N VAL A 246 -23.26 -3.35 -6.46
CA VAL A 246 -22.41 -3.93 -7.52
C VAL A 246 -20.97 -4.12 -7.03
N PRO A 247 -20.75 -4.89 -5.94
CA PRO A 247 -19.46 -4.91 -5.23
C PRO A 247 -18.30 -5.45 -6.08
N PHE A 248 -18.54 -6.44 -6.93
CA PHE A 248 -17.53 -6.93 -7.89
C PHE A 248 -17.06 -5.83 -8.85
N LEU A 249 -18.01 -5.01 -9.33
CA LEU A 249 -17.71 -3.92 -10.26
C LEU A 249 -16.86 -2.85 -9.56
N ILE A 250 -17.25 -2.45 -8.35
CA ILE A 250 -16.53 -1.46 -7.56
C ILE A 250 -15.11 -1.93 -7.26
N SER A 251 -14.94 -3.14 -6.74
CA SER A 251 -13.61 -3.71 -6.44
C SER A 251 -12.71 -3.69 -7.68
N LYS A 252 -13.16 -4.27 -8.81
CA LYS A 252 -12.37 -4.37 -10.04
C LYS A 252 -11.88 -3.01 -10.57
N TYR A 253 -12.77 -2.02 -10.61
CA TYR A 253 -12.41 -0.71 -11.14
C TYR A 253 -11.59 0.11 -10.12
N SER A 254 -11.83 -0.07 -8.83
CA SER A 254 -11.02 0.56 -7.78
C SER A 254 -9.58 0.07 -7.83
N ASP A 255 -9.35 -1.24 -7.97
CA ASP A 255 -8.02 -1.82 -8.13
C ASP A 255 -7.28 -1.19 -9.33
N SER A 256 -7.94 -1.13 -10.49
CA SER A 256 -7.33 -0.54 -11.70
C SER A 256 -7.12 0.97 -11.61
N ILE A 257 -7.91 1.69 -10.81
CA ILE A 257 -7.71 3.11 -10.50
C ILE A 257 -6.50 3.29 -9.59
N ILE A 258 -6.38 2.46 -8.54
CA ILE A 258 -5.27 2.46 -7.59
C ILE A 258 -3.96 2.17 -8.31
N GLU A 259 -3.89 1.12 -9.14
CA GLU A 259 -2.72 0.81 -9.97
C GLU A 259 -2.30 2.00 -10.84
N GLY A 260 -3.28 2.68 -11.45
CA GLY A 260 -3.01 3.88 -12.23
C GLY A 260 -2.43 5.03 -11.40
N LEU A 261 -2.99 5.27 -10.20
CA LEU A 261 -2.53 6.33 -9.29
C LEU A 261 -1.13 6.03 -8.72
N GLU A 262 -0.81 4.77 -8.46
CA GLU A 262 0.54 4.35 -8.07
C GLU A 262 1.54 4.55 -9.21
N ALA A 263 1.16 4.23 -10.46
CA ALA A 263 2.01 4.50 -11.63
C ALA A 263 2.22 6.00 -11.87
N VAL A 264 1.20 6.83 -11.62
CA VAL A 264 1.32 8.30 -11.66
C VAL A 264 2.24 8.80 -10.53
N ALA A 265 2.10 8.26 -9.32
CA ALA A 265 2.97 8.61 -8.19
C ALA A 265 4.44 8.29 -8.48
N ALA A 266 4.72 7.14 -9.09
CA ALA A 266 6.06 6.73 -9.51
C ALA A 266 6.63 7.69 -10.56
N GLN A 267 5.85 8.07 -11.57
CA GLN A 267 6.27 9.05 -12.57
C GLN A 267 6.60 10.40 -11.92
N TYR A 268 5.73 10.93 -11.06
CA TYR A 268 6.02 12.17 -10.32
C TYR A 268 7.29 12.09 -9.48
N ALA A 269 7.58 10.93 -8.86
CA ALA A 269 8.80 10.75 -8.08
C ALA A 269 10.05 10.82 -8.96
N THR A 270 10.00 10.27 -10.18
CA THR A 270 11.14 10.29 -11.12
C THR A 270 11.33 11.63 -11.81
N SER A 271 10.26 12.40 -12.05
CA SER A 271 10.31 13.68 -12.78
C SER A 271 10.70 14.89 -11.90
N GLN A 272 10.85 14.70 -10.59
CA GLN A 272 11.21 15.76 -9.64
C GLN A 272 12.65 15.64 -9.09
N HIS A 273 13.47 14.81 -9.75
CA HIS A 273 14.93 14.76 -9.62
C HIS A 273 15.59 15.41 -10.83
#